data_AF-A0A167DNI4-F1
#
_entry.id   AF-A0A167DNI4-F1
#
_cell.length_a   1.000
_cell.length_b   1.000
_cell.length_c   1.000
_cell.angle_alpha   90.00
_cell.angle_beta   90.00
_cell.angle_gamma   90.00
#
_symmetry.space_group_name_H-M   'P 1'
#
loop_
_entity.id
_entity.type
_entity.pdbx_description
1 polymer ?
#
loop_
_entity_poly.entity_id
_entity_poly.type
_entity_poly.pdbx_seq_one_letter_code
_entity_poly.pdbx_strand_id
1 'polypeptide(L)'
;MAKVNQDGSPVSNANTPSQVYFVPNGDLKNSISTAPHDFRDDLTALNPGTKVYDVYATSKSIKTSILPWVTERYARERRNSAVKVGELVMASPFTLSQFGDTGIFFKHQRYEDR
;
A
#
# COMPACT_ATOMS: atom_id res chain seq x y z
N MET A 1 12.46 -10.66 -7.35
CA MET A 1 13.45 -11.17 -6.38
C MET A 1 13.21 -12.61 -5.93
N ALA A 2 12.09 -13.26 -6.23
CA ALA A 2 11.88 -14.65 -5.76
C ALA A 2 12.39 -15.76 -6.70
N LYS A 3 12.70 -15.44 -7.97
CA LYS A 3 13.09 -16.43 -8.98
C LYS A 3 14.60 -16.58 -9.14
N VAL A 4 15.38 -15.60 -8.64
CA VAL A 4 16.83 -15.52 -8.80
C VAL A 4 17.49 -15.12 -7.48
N ASN A 5 18.58 -15.78 -7.12
CA ASN A 5 19.43 -15.46 -5.98
C ASN A 5 20.23 -14.16 -6.25
N GLN A 6 20.89 -13.62 -5.22
CA GLN A 6 21.73 -12.42 -5.36
C GLN A 6 22.89 -12.61 -6.35
N ASP A 7 23.35 -13.85 -6.53
CA ASP A 7 24.38 -14.23 -7.50
C ASP A 7 23.85 -14.45 -8.93
N GLY A 8 22.55 -14.26 -9.15
CA GLY A 8 21.90 -14.44 -10.45
C GLY A 8 21.49 -15.88 -10.79
N SER A 9 21.78 -16.86 -9.94
CA SER A 9 21.36 -18.25 -10.14
C SER A 9 19.85 -18.43 -9.90
N PRO A 10 19.18 -19.39 -10.58
CA PRO A 10 17.75 -19.62 -10.39
C PRO A 10 17.44 -20.27 -9.04
N VAL A 11 16.34 -19.85 -8.41
CA VAL A 11 15.82 -20.47 -7.18
C VAL A 11 14.96 -21.67 -7.55
N SER A 12 15.35 -22.88 -7.14
CA SER A 12 14.67 -24.14 -7.50
C SER A 12 13.28 -24.29 -6.89
N ASN A 13 13.08 -23.79 -5.66
CA ASN A 13 11.81 -23.89 -4.93
C ASN A 13 11.49 -22.54 -4.26
N ALA A 14 11.18 -21.53 -5.08
CA ALA A 14 10.84 -20.20 -4.59
C ALA A 14 9.59 -20.26 -3.69
N ASN A 15 9.78 -20.05 -2.39
CA ASN A 15 8.66 -19.95 -1.45
C ASN A 15 8.08 -18.53 -1.49
N THR A 16 7.03 -18.34 -2.29
CA THR A 16 6.38 -17.03 -2.43
C THR A 16 4.91 -17.10 -2.06
N PRO A 17 4.39 -16.09 -1.36
CA PRO A 17 2.96 -15.99 -1.16
C PRO A 17 2.26 -15.77 -2.50
N SER A 18 1.09 -16.39 -2.66
CA SER A 18 0.22 -16.15 -3.80
C SER A 18 -0.47 -14.79 -3.70
N GLN A 19 -0.66 -14.28 -2.48
CA GLN A 19 -1.22 -12.95 -2.22
C GLN A 19 -0.75 -12.41 -0.86
N VAL A 20 -0.55 -11.09 -0.81
CA VAL A 20 -0.23 -10.32 0.40
C VAL A 20 -1.39 -9.36 0.71
N TYR A 21 -1.68 -9.17 1.99
CA TYR A 21 -2.69 -8.27 2.52
C TYR A 21 -2.05 -7.26 3.46
N PHE A 22 -2.33 -5.98 3.24
CA PHE A 22 -1.98 -4.90 4.16
C PHE A 22 -3.20 -4.63 5.04
N VAL A 23 -3.05 -4.89 6.33
CA VAL A 23 -4.10 -4.66 7.34
C VAL A 23 -3.74 -3.38 8.09
N PRO A 24 -4.54 -2.30 7.97
CA PRO A 24 -4.24 -1.04 8.63
C PRO A 24 -4.07 -1.23 10.14
N ASN A 25 -3.10 -0.53 10.72
CA ASN A 25 -2.96 -0.49 12.16
C ASN A 25 -4.21 0.20 12.77
N GLY A 26 -4.98 -0.55 13.57
CA GLY A 26 -6.19 -0.05 14.21
C GLY A 26 -5.93 1.12 15.16
N ASP A 27 -4.79 1.09 15.86
CA ASP A 27 -4.42 2.14 16.80
C ASP A 27 -4.14 3.47 16.07
N LEU A 28 -3.40 3.39 14.95
CA LEU A 28 -3.13 4.54 14.09
C LEU A 28 -4.41 5.06 13.43
N LYS A 29 -5.29 4.17 12.95
CA LYS A 29 -6.57 4.57 12.36
C LYS A 29 -7.40 5.42 13.32
N ASN A 30 -7.36 5.10 14.61
CA ASN A 30 -8.13 5.81 15.64
C ASN A 30 -7.47 7.12 16.10
N SER A 31 -6.22 7.39 15.71
CA SER A 31 -5.53 8.65 16.04
C SER A 31 -5.64 9.73 14.97
N ILE A 32 -6.19 9.40 13.79
CA ILE A 32 -6.37 10.31 12.64
C ILE A 32 -7.73 10.98 12.76
N SER A 33 -7.79 12.30 12.54
CA SER A 33 -9.03 13.05 12.68
C SER A 33 -10.02 12.70 11.58
N THR A 34 -11.30 12.50 11.92
CA THR A 34 -12.36 12.33 10.92
C THR A 34 -13.01 13.66 10.51
N ALA A 35 -12.64 14.77 11.16
CA ALA A 35 -13.17 16.09 10.82
C ALA A 35 -12.56 16.61 9.51
N PRO A 36 -13.23 17.50 8.75
CA PRO A 36 -12.64 18.10 7.54
C PRO A 36 -11.35 18.89 7.85
N HIS A 37 -10.23 18.49 7.25
CA HIS A 37 -8.93 19.16 7.33
C HIS A 37 -8.04 18.66 6.16
N ASP A 38 -6.83 19.22 5.97
CA ASP A 38 -5.86 18.63 5.03
C ASP A 38 -5.22 17.40 5.67
N PHE A 39 -5.54 16.21 5.14
CA PHE A 39 -5.00 14.93 5.64
C PHE A 39 -3.47 14.87 5.66
N ARG A 40 -2.79 15.74 4.90
CA ARG A 40 -1.33 15.86 4.92
C ARG A 40 -0.81 16.25 6.30
N ASP A 41 -1.55 17.08 7.03
CA ASP A 41 -1.18 17.50 8.38
C ASP A 41 -1.08 16.27 9.30
N ASP A 42 -2.08 15.39 9.24
CA ASP A 42 -2.12 14.12 9.98
C ASP A 42 -0.94 13.20 9.59
N LEU A 43 -0.57 13.14 8.31
CA LEU A 43 0.58 12.34 7.85
C LEU A 43 1.92 12.90 8.35
N THR A 44 2.08 14.23 8.36
CA THR A 44 3.31 14.88 8.84
C THR A 44 3.49 14.80 10.35
N ALA A 45 2.40 14.58 11.11
CA ALA A 45 2.45 14.36 12.54
C ALA A 45 2.97 12.96 12.94
N LEU A 46 3.08 12.03 11.98
CA LEU A 46 3.56 10.68 12.25
C LEU A 46 5.07 10.61 12.43
N ASN A 47 5.50 9.92 13.47
CA ASN A 47 6.92 9.79 13.82
C ASN A 47 7.54 8.52 13.20
N PRO A 48 8.86 8.51 12.94
CA PRO A 48 9.59 7.26 12.74
C PRO A 48 9.29 6.25 13.85
N GLY A 49 9.22 4.97 13.50
CA GLY A 49 8.79 3.90 14.40
C GLY A 49 7.27 3.69 14.44
N THR A 50 6.48 4.57 13.83
CA THR A 50 5.03 4.36 13.74
C THR A 50 4.73 3.15 12.86
N LYS A 51 4.02 2.17 13.43
CA LYS A 51 3.50 1.03 12.66
C LYS A 51 2.27 1.45 11.86
N VAL A 52 2.32 1.24 10.54
CA VAL A 52 1.27 1.66 9.61
C VAL A 52 0.38 0.48 9.21
N TYR A 53 0.99 -0.68 8.94
CA TYR A 53 0.27 -1.90 8.54
C TYR A 53 0.84 -3.14 9.21
N ASP A 54 -0.04 -4.08 9.55
CA ASP A 54 0.35 -5.48 9.64
C ASP A 54 0.30 -6.10 8.24
N VAL A 55 1.27 -6.95 7.93
CA VAL A 55 1.36 -7.64 6.64
C VAL A 55 1.00 -9.11 6.84
N TYR A 56 -0.04 -9.56 6.14
CA TYR A 56 -0.47 -10.95 6.12
C TYR A 56 -0.24 -11.56 4.75
N ALA A 57 0.06 -12.85 4.68
CA ALA A 57 0.29 -13.54 3.43
C ALA A 57 -0.34 -14.93 3.40
N THR A 58 -0.68 -15.39 2.20
CA THR A 58 -1.23 -16.72 1.95
C THR A 58 -0.50 -17.39 0.79
N SER A 59 -0.40 -18.73 0.82
CA SER A 59 0.07 -19.55 -0.29
C SER A 59 -1.08 -20.21 -1.06
N LYS A 60 -2.34 -19.99 -0.64
CA LYS A 60 -3.52 -20.61 -1.28
C LYS A 60 -3.65 -20.11 -2.72
N SER A 61 -3.76 -21.03 -3.67
CA SER A 61 -3.83 -20.71 -5.10
C SER A 61 -4.98 -19.77 -5.44
N ILE A 62 -4.76 -18.86 -6.38
CA ILE A 62 -5.79 -17.94 -6.88
C ILE A 62 -6.75 -18.74 -7.77
N LYS A 63 -8.03 -18.79 -7.39
CA LYS A 63 -9.10 -19.46 -8.14
C LYS A 63 -10.17 -18.44 -8.52
N THR A 64 -10.75 -18.61 -9.70
CA THR A 64 -11.85 -17.80 -10.22
C THR A 64 -12.96 -18.69 -10.77
N SER A 65 -14.14 -18.13 -10.95
CA SER A 65 -15.30 -18.77 -11.55
C SER A 65 -16.08 -17.75 -12.37
N ILE A 66 -16.81 -18.22 -13.38
CA ILE A 66 -17.79 -17.41 -14.13
C ILE A 66 -18.96 -16.96 -13.24
N LEU A 67 -19.24 -17.70 -12.15
CA LEU A 67 -20.27 -17.35 -11.18
C LEU A 67 -19.69 -16.39 -10.13
N PRO A 68 -20.20 -15.15 -9.99
CA PRO A 68 -19.62 -14.14 -9.10
C PRO A 68 -19.52 -14.59 -7.64
N TRP A 69 -20.58 -15.21 -7.11
CA TRP A 69 -20.62 -15.65 -5.71
C TRP A 69 -19.57 -16.71 -5.38
N VAL A 70 -19.18 -17.55 -6.35
CA VAL A 70 -18.13 -18.56 -6.19
C VAL A 70 -16.76 -17.89 -6.12
N THR A 71 -16.52 -16.90 -6.99
CA THR A 71 -15.30 -16.10 -6.98
C THR A 71 -15.14 -15.35 -5.66
N GLU A 72 -16.21 -14.74 -5.14
CA GLU A 72 -16.21 -14.10 -3.82
C GLU A 72 -15.92 -15.09 -2.68
N ARG A 73 -16.50 -16.29 -2.73
CA ARG A 73 -16.20 -17.34 -1.75
C ARG A 73 -14.72 -17.71 -1.78
N TYR A 74 -14.14 -17.94 -2.96
CA TYR A 74 -12.71 -18.22 -3.11
C TYR A 74 -11.84 -17.06 -2.60
N ALA A 75 -12.24 -15.82 -2.83
CA ALA A 75 -11.54 -14.65 -2.29
C ALA A 75 -11.60 -14.61 -0.75
N ARG A 76 -12.76 -14.85 -0.14
CA ARG A 76 -12.91 -14.94 1.33
C ARG A 76 -12.07 -16.05 1.91
N GLU A 77 -12.13 -17.25 1.35
CA GLU A 77 -11.34 -18.37 1.85
C GLU A 77 -9.83 -18.14 1.75
N ARG A 78 -9.35 -17.47 0.69
CA ARG A 78 -7.92 -17.10 0.57
C ARG A 78 -7.51 -16.06 1.59
N ARG A 79 -8.36 -15.05 1.83
CA ARG A 79 -8.14 -14.05 2.87
C ARG A 79 -8.13 -14.69 4.27
N ASN A 80 -9.06 -15.60 4.55
CA ASN A 80 -9.16 -16.28 5.84
C ASN A 80 -7.98 -17.23 6.11
N SER A 81 -7.27 -17.69 5.07
CA SER A 81 -6.08 -18.52 5.24
C SER A 81 -4.78 -17.71 5.35
N ALA A 82 -4.85 -16.38 5.34
CA ALA A 82 -3.67 -15.54 5.44
C ALA A 82 -3.14 -15.50 6.87
N VAL A 83 -1.82 -15.57 7.03
CA VAL A 83 -1.13 -15.51 8.33
C VAL A 83 -0.26 -14.27 8.39
N LYS A 84 -0.05 -13.70 9.59
CA LYS A 84 0.81 -12.53 9.76
C LYS A 84 2.26 -12.91 9.46
N VAL A 85 2.91 -12.16 8.58
CA VAL A 85 4.30 -12.38 8.15
C VAL A 85 5.22 -11.20 8.44
N GLY A 86 4.67 -10.05 8.82
CA GLY A 86 5.48 -8.89 9.17
C GLY A 86 4.64 -7.65 9.44
N GLU A 87 5.32 -6.52 9.51
CA GLU A 87 4.75 -5.20 9.77
C GLU A 87 5.45 -4.16 8.89
N LEU A 88 4.72 -3.13 8.45
CA LEU A 88 5.29 -1.94 7.83
C LEU A 88 5.37 -0.84 8.88
N VAL A 89 6.59 -0.38 9.11
CA VAL A 89 6.93 0.63 10.11
C VAL A 89 7.63 1.80 9.41
N MET A 90 7.29 3.02 9.80
CA MET A 90 7.94 4.22 9.27
C MET A 90 9.41 4.24 9.69
N ALA A 91 10.32 4.21 8.71
CA ALA A 91 11.76 4.34 8.96
C ALA A 91 12.21 5.80 9.08
N SER A 92 11.44 6.73 8.53
CA SER A 92 11.72 8.16 8.51
C SER A 92 10.43 8.97 8.71
N PRO A 93 10.55 10.27 9.00
CA PRO A 93 9.39 11.16 9.00
C PRO A 93 8.74 11.23 7.61
N PHE A 94 7.47 11.62 7.57
CA PHE A 94 6.78 11.89 6.31
C PHE A 94 7.15 13.29 5.81
N THR A 95 7.71 13.38 4.61
CA THR A 95 8.06 14.66 3.99
C THR A 95 7.09 14.96 2.86
N LEU A 96 6.45 16.13 2.91
CA LEU A 96 5.58 16.59 1.83
C LEU A 96 6.45 16.93 0.60
N SER A 97 6.10 16.36 -0.55
CA SER A 97 6.66 16.80 -1.83
C SER A 97 6.04 18.14 -2.20
N GLN A 98 6.68 19.24 -1.78
CA GLN A 98 6.22 20.60 -2.07
C GLN A 98 6.58 21.07 -3.49
N PHE A 99 7.35 20.28 -4.25
CA PHE A 99 7.77 20.63 -5.60
C PHE A 99 6.67 20.29 -6.63
N GLY A 100 5.77 21.24 -6.92
CA GLY A 100 4.94 21.19 -8.14
C GLY A 100 3.52 21.75 -8.02
N ASP A 101 2.84 21.59 -6.89
CA ASP A 101 1.39 21.84 -6.82
C ASP A 101 0.99 23.30 -6.53
N THR A 102 1.94 24.16 -6.14
CA THR A 102 1.66 25.56 -5.77
C THR A 102 2.20 26.61 -6.75
N GLY A 103 2.81 26.20 -7.87
CA GLY A 103 3.59 27.14 -8.70
C GLY A 103 3.52 27.01 -10.23
N ILE A 104 2.75 26.08 -10.80
CA ILE A 104 2.63 26.01 -12.27
C ILE A 104 1.61 27.05 -12.76
N PHE A 105 2.10 28.24 -13.08
CA PHE A 105 1.34 29.27 -13.79
C PHE A 105 1.51 29.06 -15.29
N PHE A 106 0.50 28.54 -15.98
CA PHE A 106 0.50 28.55 -17.44
C PHE A 106 0.21 29.98 -17.92
N LYS A 107 1.25 30.73 -18.31
CA LYS A 107 1.05 32.02 -18.99
C LYS A 107 0.40 31.75 -20.35
N HIS A 108 -0.91 31.96 -20.43
CA HIS A 108 -1.59 32.01 -21.71
C HIS A 108 -1.22 33.35 -22.36
N GLN A 109 -0.67 33.32 -23.57
CA GLN A 109 -0.56 34.53 -24.38
C GLN A 109 -2.00 35.02 -24.63
N ARG A 110 -2.32 36.23 -24.19
CA ARG A 110 -3.64 36.82 -24.45
C ARG A 110 -3.77 37.03 -25.96
N TYR A 111 -4.98 36.81 -26.48
CA TYR A 111 -5.28 37.04 -27.89
C TYR A 111 -5.03 38.51 -28.32
N GLU A 112 -5.02 39.44 -27.36
CA GLU A 112 -4.76 40.87 -27.54
C GLU A 112 -3.28 41.23 -27.78
N ASP A 113 -2.35 40.33 -27.44
CA ASP A 113 -0.91 40.53 -27.64
C ASP A 113 -0.44 39.92 -28.99
N ARG A 114 -1.30 40.00 -30.02
CA ARG A 114 -1.08 39.45 -31.38
C ARG A 114 -1.18 40.52 -32.45
#